data_AF-A0A2P6S368-F1
#
_entry.id   AF-A0A2P6S368-F1
#
_cell.length_a   1.000
_cell.length_b   1.000
_cell.length_c   1.000
_cell.angle_alpha   90.00
_cell.angle_beta   90.00
_cell.angle_gamma   90.00
#
_symmetry.space_group_name_H-M   'P 1'
#
loop_
_entity.id
_entity.type
_entity.pdbx_description
1 polymer ?
#
loop_
_entity_poly.entity_id
_entity_poly.type
_entity_poly.pdbx_seq_one_letter_code
_entity_poly.pdbx_strand_id
1 'polypeptide(L)'
;MVNVGINRIHRMKLIHTRIHEFLLCMCKVIGTRDVTQMQDDILLRSAIFRAVEQGKIELITKMGEANLKIYQITNEQDMTVFQFAAHCRQEKPLYFYFGPYHRTETFRRRDKFDNNTLHIVGTFSSFAQTRVDNIRGAALQLQRERQWFKEVESCLEPDSLEEINHTDQAPPRTVFTKYHTELMKEGEK
;
A
#
# COMPACT_ATOMS: atom_id res chain seq x y z
N MET A 1 0.66 -37.86 -27.15
CA MET A 1 0.98 -36.45 -26.82
C MET A 1 -0.04 -35.94 -25.81
N VAL A 2 0.30 -35.90 -24.52
CA VAL A 2 -0.57 -35.32 -23.50
C VAL A 2 -0.58 -33.81 -23.70
N ASN A 3 -1.77 -33.23 -23.85
CA ASN A 3 -1.95 -31.85 -24.25
C ASN A 3 -1.52 -30.90 -23.11
N VAL A 4 -0.27 -30.41 -23.18
CA VAL A 4 0.43 -29.66 -22.13
C VAL A 4 -0.39 -28.46 -21.63
N GLY A 5 -1.20 -27.84 -22.50
CA GLY A 5 -2.10 -26.74 -22.14
C GLY A 5 -3.23 -27.14 -21.17
N ILE A 6 -3.82 -28.33 -21.35
CA ILE A 6 -4.93 -28.83 -20.50
C ILE A 6 -4.43 -29.11 -19.09
N ASN A 7 -3.25 -29.70 -18.95
CA ASN A 7 -2.63 -29.97 -17.64
C ASN A 7 -2.27 -28.68 -16.89
N ARG A 8 -1.79 -27.65 -17.62
CA ARG A 8 -1.50 -26.34 -17.03
C ARG A 8 -2.76 -25.68 -16.47
N ILE A 9 -3.86 -25.70 -17.21
CA ILE A 9 -5.15 -25.13 -16.77
C ILE A 9 -5.68 -25.88 -15.54
N HIS A 10 -5.64 -27.21 -15.53
CA HIS A 10 -6.05 -28.01 -14.37
C HIS A 10 -5.21 -27.68 -13.13
N ARG A 11 -3.89 -27.55 -13.28
CA ARG A 11 -2.99 -27.18 -12.19
C ARG A 11 -3.30 -25.78 -11.65
N MET A 12 -3.55 -24.81 -12.53
CA MET A 12 -3.92 -23.45 -12.13
C MET A 12 -5.25 -23.42 -11.36
N LYS A 13 -6.26 -24.17 -11.82
CA LYS A 13 -7.54 -24.31 -11.11
C LYS A 13 -7.36 -24.93 -9.72
N LEU A 14 -6.59 -26.01 -9.63
CA LEU A 14 -6.32 -26.67 -8.34
C LEU A 14 -5.60 -25.73 -7.36
N ILE A 15 -4.59 -24.99 -7.84
CA ILE A 15 -3.89 -23.99 -7.03
C ILE A 15 -4.86 -22.91 -6.57
N HIS A 16 -5.73 -22.40 -7.46
CA HIS A 16 -6.72 -21.40 -7.13
C HIS A 16 -7.70 -21.87 -6.05
N THR A 17 -8.23 -23.10 -6.17
CA THR A 17 -9.11 -23.70 -5.15
C THR A 17 -8.42 -23.78 -3.79
N ARG A 18 -7.17 -24.26 -3.74
CA ARG A 18 -6.41 -24.35 -2.49
C ARG A 18 -6.13 -22.98 -1.87
N ILE A 19 -5.79 -21.97 -2.69
CA ILE A 19 -5.61 -20.59 -2.22
C ILE A 19 -6.92 -20.07 -1.61
N HIS A 20 -8.06 -20.37 -2.24
CA HIS A 20 -9.36 -19.94 -1.73
C HIS A 20 -9.71 -20.60 -0.39
N GLU A 21 -9.50 -21.92 -0.25
CA GLU A 21 -9.69 -22.63 1.01
C GLU A 21 -8.78 -22.08 2.12
N PHE A 22 -7.52 -21.82 1.80
CA PHE A 22 -6.56 -21.22 2.73
C PHE A 22 -7.00 -19.81 3.17
N LEU A 23 -7.44 -18.98 2.23
CA LEU A 23 -7.95 -17.64 2.52
C LEU A 23 -9.16 -17.69 3.44
N LEU A 24 -10.11 -18.62 3.23
CA LEU A 24 -11.26 -18.79 4.11
C LEU A 24 -10.85 -19.17 5.54
N CYS A 25 -9.86 -20.05 5.69
CA CYS A 25 -9.30 -20.38 6.99
C CYS A 25 -8.65 -19.17 7.66
N MET A 26 -7.87 -18.37 6.91
CA MET A 26 -7.29 -17.13 7.42
C MET A 26 -8.35 -16.12 7.87
N CYS A 27 -9.39 -15.91 7.05
CA CYS A 27 -10.50 -15.02 7.39
C CYS A 27 -11.19 -15.44 8.70
N LYS A 28 -11.37 -16.75 8.93
CA LYS A 28 -11.91 -17.27 10.21
C LYS A 28 -11.00 -16.97 11.39
N VAL A 29 -9.68 -17.16 11.23
CA VAL A 29 -8.69 -16.90 12.28
C VAL A 29 -8.60 -15.41 12.61
N ILE A 30 -8.63 -14.56 11.60
CA ILE A 30 -8.53 -13.10 11.75
C ILE A 30 -9.84 -12.52 12.29
N GLY A 31 -11.00 -13.08 11.93
CA GLY A 31 -12.33 -12.58 12.29
C GLY A 31 -12.58 -12.39 13.78
N THR A 32 -11.91 -13.17 14.64
CA THR A 32 -12.09 -13.10 16.10
C THR A 32 -11.01 -12.31 16.83
N ARG A 33 -9.95 -11.88 16.13
CA ARG A 33 -8.80 -11.20 16.75
C ARG A 33 -9.03 -9.71 16.96
N ASP A 34 -8.50 -9.17 18.04
CA ASP A 34 -8.35 -7.73 18.22
C ASP A 34 -7.06 -7.20 17.57
N VAL A 35 -6.87 -5.87 17.61
CA VAL A 35 -5.72 -5.21 17.00
C VAL A 35 -4.41 -5.67 17.64
N THR A 36 -4.36 -5.76 18.98
CA THR A 36 -3.17 -6.17 19.73
C THR A 36 -2.77 -7.60 19.39
N GLN A 37 -3.73 -8.53 19.38
CA GLN A 37 -3.50 -9.93 19.01
C GLN A 37 -3.02 -10.10 17.57
N MET A 38 -3.40 -9.22 16.65
CA MET A 38 -2.88 -9.22 15.28
C MET A 38 -1.52 -8.54 15.17
N GLN A 39 -1.29 -7.49 15.95
CA GLN A 39 -0.03 -6.75 16.00
C GLN A 39 1.10 -7.62 16.57
N ASP A 40 0.81 -8.39 17.63
CA ASP A 40 1.76 -9.25 18.33
C ASP A 40 2.07 -10.55 17.56
N ASP A 41 1.19 -10.96 16.63
CA ASP A 41 1.43 -12.12 15.78
C ASP A 41 2.36 -11.74 14.61
N ILE A 42 3.66 -11.92 14.85
CA ILE A 42 4.73 -11.59 13.89
C ILE A 42 4.53 -12.30 12.54
N LEU A 43 4.08 -13.55 12.53
CA LEU A 43 3.92 -14.33 11.30
C LEU A 43 2.74 -13.80 10.48
N LEU A 44 1.60 -13.53 11.13
CA LEU A 44 0.44 -12.93 10.50
C LEU A 44 0.78 -11.55 9.93
N ARG A 45 1.39 -10.69 10.75
CA ARG A 45 1.78 -9.33 10.37
C ARG A 45 2.73 -9.32 9.18
N SER A 46 3.80 -10.12 9.23
CA SER A 46 4.75 -10.28 8.13
C SER A 46 4.09 -10.77 6.84
N ALA A 47 3.20 -11.76 6.94
CA ALA A 47 2.47 -12.29 5.79
C ALA A 47 1.56 -11.24 5.13
N ILE A 48 0.86 -10.43 5.94
CA ILE A 48 0.00 -9.34 5.46
C ILE A 48 0.82 -8.29 4.70
N PHE A 49 1.89 -7.76 5.32
CA PHE A 49 2.70 -6.72 4.69
C PHE A 49 3.43 -7.23 3.44
N ARG A 50 3.90 -8.48 3.43
CA ARG A 50 4.47 -9.10 2.23
C ARG A 50 3.45 -9.27 1.12
N ALA A 51 2.19 -9.59 1.44
CA ALA A 51 1.12 -9.66 0.46
C ALA A 51 0.80 -8.28 -0.14
N VAL A 52 0.82 -7.21 0.67
CA VAL A 52 0.67 -5.82 0.21
C VAL A 52 1.82 -5.43 -0.73
N GLU A 53 3.07 -5.68 -0.32
CA GLU A 53 4.27 -5.41 -1.12
C GLU A 53 4.16 -6.04 -2.52
N GLN A 54 3.70 -7.28 -2.59
CA GLN A 54 3.52 -8.04 -3.82
C GLN A 54 2.24 -7.70 -4.61
N GLY A 55 1.50 -6.67 -4.19
CA GLY A 55 0.27 -6.23 -4.86
C GLY A 55 -0.89 -7.23 -4.78
N LYS A 56 -0.89 -8.13 -3.78
CA LYS A 56 -1.99 -9.07 -3.52
C LYS A 56 -3.14 -8.40 -2.77
N ILE A 57 -3.51 -7.19 -3.19
CA ILE A 57 -4.51 -6.33 -2.53
C ILE A 57 -5.87 -7.03 -2.41
N GLU A 58 -6.26 -7.85 -3.38
CA GLU A 58 -7.51 -8.64 -3.31
C GLU A 58 -7.56 -9.59 -2.12
N LEU A 59 -6.41 -10.20 -1.74
CA LEU A 59 -6.33 -11.04 -0.54
C LEU A 59 -6.50 -10.19 0.72
N ILE A 60 -5.85 -9.03 0.76
CA ILE A 60 -5.94 -8.08 1.88
C ILE A 60 -7.36 -7.58 2.06
N THR A 61 -8.04 -7.22 0.97
CA THR A 61 -9.45 -6.85 0.97
C THR A 61 -10.31 -7.96 1.56
N LYS A 62 -10.15 -9.21 1.09
CA LYS A 62 -10.95 -10.34 1.58
C LYS A 62 -10.72 -10.61 3.07
N MET A 63 -9.50 -10.40 3.57
CA MET A 63 -9.21 -10.46 5.00
C MET A 63 -9.85 -9.28 5.76
N GLY A 64 -9.83 -8.07 5.19
CA GLY A 64 -10.48 -6.90 5.77
C GLY A 64 -12.00 -7.00 5.84
N GLU A 65 -12.64 -7.65 4.85
CA GLU A 65 -14.07 -8.00 4.90
C GLU A 65 -14.40 -8.90 6.09
N ALA A 66 -13.46 -9.75 6.52
CA ALA A 66 -13.62 -10.60 7.70
C ALA A 66 -13.32 -9.87 9.02
N ASN A 67 -12.34 -8.94 9.02
CA ASN A 67 -12.05 -8.08 10.16
C ASN A 67 -11.38 -6.76 9.74
N LEU A 68 -12.13 -5.66 9.83
CA LEU A 68 -11.65 -4.32 9.45
C LEU A 68 -10.46 -3.85 10.30
N LYS A 69 -10.27 -4.40 11.51
CA LYS A 69 -9.15 -4.06 12.40
C LYS A 69 -7.78 -4.41 11.79
N ILE A 70 -7.73 -5.27 10.78
CA ILE A 70 -6.49 -5.56 10.04
C ILE A 70 -5.84 -4.30 9.47
N TYR A 71 -6.63 -3.27 9.16
CA TYR A 71 -6.11 -2.02 8.60
C TYR A 71 -5.42 -1.12 9.63
N GLN A 72 -5.58 -1.42 10.93
CA GLN A 72 -5.00 -0.66 12.02
C GLN A 72 -3.64 -1.19 12.49
N ILE A 73 -3.27 -2.42 12.09
CA ILE A 73 -1.95 -2.97 12.41
C ILE A 73 -0.86 -2.23 11.62
N THR A 74 0.35 -2.22 12.17
CA THR A 74 1.48 -1.50 11.60
C THR A 74 2.67 -2.41 11.30
N ASN A 75 3.47 -2.04 10.31
CA ASN A 75 4.75 -2.70 10.06
C ASN A 75 5.84 -2.16 11.01
N GLU A 76 7.10 -2.54 10.76
CA GLU A 76 8.26 -2.12 11.58
C GLU A 76 8.60 -0.61 11.45
N GLN A 77 7.95 0.09 10.53
CA GLN A 77 8.07 1.53 10.33
C GLN A 77 6.86 2.28 10.93
N ASP A 78 5.99 1.59 11.67
CA ASP A 78 4.70 2.10 12.14
C ASP A 78 3.73 2.52 11.02
N MET A 79 3.97 2.07 9.79
CA MET A 79 3.02 2.28 8.70
C MET A 79 1.86 1.29 8.81
N THR A 80 0.65 1.82 8.78
CA THR A 80 -0.57 1.02 8.61
C THR A 80 -0.55 0.26 7.28
N VAL A 81 -1.42 -0.74 7.14
CA VAL A 81 -1.62 -1.47 5.88
C VAL A 81 -1.92 -0.53 4.72
N PHE A 82 -2.71 0.54 4.96
CA PHE A 82 -3.01 1.56 3.96
C PHE A 82 -1.76 2.34 3.55
N GLN A 83 -1.05 2.91 4.53
CA GLN A 83 0.16 3.70 4.28
C GLN A 83 1.21 2.90 3.52
N PHE A 84 1.42 1.63 3.91
CA PHE A 84 2.37 0.77 3.23
C PHE A 84 1.93 0.41 1.82
N ALA A 85 0.64 0.14 1.59
CA ALA A 85 0.12 -0.07 0.24
C ALA A 85 0.32 1.16 -0.65
N ALA A 86 0.14 2.36 -0.07
CA ALA A 86 0.38 3.61 -0.78
C ALA A 86 1.87 3.83 -1.08
N HIS A 87 2.73 3.52 -0.11
CA HIS A 87 4.19 3.53 -0.26
C HIS A 87 4.64 2.62 -1.41
N CYS A 88 4.06 1.43 -1.52
CA CYS A 88 4.33 0.47 -2.61
C CYS A 88 3.66 0.82 -3.96
N ARG A 89 3.01 1.99 -4.07
CA ARG A 89 2.24 2.43 -5.25
C ARG A 89 1.22 1.37 -5.68
N GLN A 90 0.54 0.72 -4.75
CA GLN A 90 -0.48 -0.28 -5.10
C GLN A 90 -1.75 0.44 -5.58
N GLU A 91 -1.78 0.78 -6.87
CA GLU A 91 -2.76 1.66 -7.53
C GLU A 91 -4.18 1.12 -7.61
N LYS A 92 -4.40 -0.20 -7.40
CA LYS A 92 -5.76 -0.73 -7.24
C LYS A 92 -6.44 0.11 -6.18
N PRO A 93 -7.68 0.59 -6.40
CA PRO A 93 -8.19 1.72 -5.65
C PRO A 93 -8.23 1.39 -4.15
N LEU A 94 -7.16 1.78 -3.45
CA LEU A 94 -7.01 1.62 -2.01
C LEU A 94 -8.19 2.31 -1.34
N TYR A 95 -8.63 3.42 -1.91
CA TYR A 95 -9.86 4.09 -1.52
C TYR A 95 -11.11 3.18 -1.51
N PHE A 96 -11.30 2.33 -2.53
CA PHE A 96 -12.52 1.53 -2.68
C PHE A 96 -12.59 0.39 -1.65
N TYR A 97 -11.43 -0.15 -1.27
CA TYR A 97 -11.35 -1.29 -0.37
C TYR A 97 -11.35 -0.90 1.11
N PHE A 98 -10.92 0.31 1.46
CA PHE A 98 -10.78 0.73 2.86
C PHE A 98 -12.02 1.48 3.40
N GLY A 99 -12.96 1.84 2.53
CA GLY A 99 -14.30 2.34 2.90
C GLY A 99 -14.32 3.68 3.67
N PRO A 100 -15.49 4.35 3.78
CA PRO A 100 -15.62 5.61 4.51
C PRO A 100 -15.53 5.48 6.04
N TYR A 101 -15.70 4.29 6.61
CA TYR A 101 -15.90 4.09 8.05
C TYR A 101 -14.62 4.15 8.91
N HIS A 102 -13.42 4.13 8.32
CA HIS A 102 -12.14 4.15 9.07
C HIS A 102 -11.16 5.24 8.61
N ARG A 103 -11.66 6.27 7.90
CA ARG A 103 -10.83 7.35 7.36
C ARG A 103 -10.07 8.11 8.43
N THR A 104 -10.71 8.46 9.54
CA THR A 104 -10.13 9.41 10.50
C THR A 104 -8.91 8.83 11.22
N GLU A 105 -9.02 7.67 11.85
CA GLU A 105 -7.91 7.13 12.65
C GLU A 105 -6.76 6.59 11.78
N THR A 106 -7.09 5.90 10.69
CA THR A 106 -6.09 5.26 9.82
C THR A 106 -5.27 6.30 9.07
N PHE A 107 -5.88 7.41 8.65
CA PHE A 107 -5.20 8.47 7.91
C PHE A 107 -4.48 9.50 8.80
N ARG A 108 -4.90 9.63 10.07
CA ARG A 108 -4.20 10.46 11.06
C ARG A 108 -2.98 9.79 11.67
N ARG A 109 -2.85 8.47 11.57
CA ARG A 109 -1.63 7.74 11.97
C ARG A 109 -0.40 8.35 11.29
N ARG A 110 0.68 8.44 12.06
CA ARG A 110 2.01 8.84 11.59
C ARG A 110 2.94 7.64 11.71
N ASP A 111 3.89 7.54 10.79
CA ASP A 111 4.93 6.53 10.86
C ASP A 111 5.97 6.90 11.95
N LYS A 112 6.99 6.05 12.16
CA LYS A 112 8.02 6.28 13.19
C LYS A 112 8.83 7.58 13.02
N PHE A 113 8.72 8.24 11.88
CA PHE A 113 9.41 9.48 11.54
C PHE A 113 8.45 10.68 11.48
N ASP A 114 7.27 10.51 12.05
CA ASP A 114 6.18 11.48 12.00
C ASP A 114 5.72 11.82 10.57
N ASN A 115 5.90 10.90 9.62
CA ASN A 115 5.38 11.07 8.28
C ASN A 115 3.89 10.72 8.26
N ASN A 116 3.08 11.66 7.78
CA ASN A 116 1.75 11.33 7.27
C ASN A 116 1.83 10.60 5.92
N THR A 117 0.71 10.10 5.42
CA THR A 117 0.67 9.36 4.15
C THR A 117 1.23 10.16 2.97
N LEU A 118 1.04 11.49 2.93
CA LEU A 118 1.57 12.33 1.85
C LEU A 118 3.07 12.46 1.90
N HIS A 119 3.67 12.58 3.07
CA HIS A 119 5.13 12.51 3.21
C HIS A 119 5.64 11.15 2.70
N ILE A 120 5.00 10.05 3.10
CA ILE A 120 5.38 8.69 2.69
C ILE A 120 5.35 8.53 1.17
N VAL A 121 4.30 8.99 0.48
CA VAL A 121 4.23 8.91 -0.99
C VAL A 121 5.00 10.03 -1.69
N GLY A 122 5.34 11.11 -0.97
CA GLY A 122 6.23 12.18 -1.41
C GLY A 122 7.67 11.73 -1.52
N THR A 123 8.08 10.73 -0.73
CA THR A 123 9.40 10.09 -0.89
C THR A 123 9.47 9.23 -2.15
N PHE A 124 10.65 9.19 -2.75
CA PHE A 124 10.95 8.35 -3.91
C PHE A 124 11.66 7.07 -3.44
N SER A 125 10.87 6.10 -3.00
CA SER A 125 11.36 4.82 -2.47
C SER A 125 11.71 3.83 -3.58
N SER A 126 12.42 2.74 -3.24
CA SER A 126 12.70 1.64 -4.17
C SER A 126 11.44 0.99 -4.74
N PHE A 127 10.34 1.00 -3.99
CA PHE A 127 9.04 0.55 -4.48
C PHE A 127 8.46 1.50 -5.53
N ALA A 128 8.57 2.82 -5.33
CA ALA A 128 8.16 3.81 -6.32
C ALA A 128 8.98 3.64 -7.60
N GLN A 129 10.31 3.52 -7.48
CA GLN A 129 11.22 3.28 -8.60
C GLN A 129 10.80 2.05 -9.42
N THR A 130 10.61 0.90 -8.78
CA THR A 130 10.21 -0.36 -9.45
C THR A 130 8.93 -0.22 -10.28
N ARG A 131 8.02 0.64 -9.84
CA ARG A 131 6.73 0.87 -10.52
C ARG A 131 6.84 1.87 -11.66
N VAL A 132 7.58 2.93 -11.42
CA VAL A 132 7.81 4.03 -12.36
C VAL A 132 8.75 3.63 -13.51
N ASP A 133 9.72 2.74 -13.27
CA ASP A 133 10.67 2.24 -14.30
C ASP A 133 10.01 1.56 -15.50
N ASN A 134 8.78 1.06 -15.32
CA ASN A 134 8.02 0.48 -16.43
C ASN A 134 7.46 1.54 -17.39
N ILE A 135 7.48 2.82 -17.00
CA ILE A 135 7.00 3.95 -17.79
C ILE A 135 8.17 4.52 -18.58
N ARG A 136 7.99 4.68 -19.90
CA ARG A 136 9.03 5.22 -20.78
C ARG A 136 9.10 6.75 -20.68
N GLY A 137 10.23 7.27 -20.22
CA GLY A 137 10.55 8.70 -20.24
C GLY A 137 10.22 9.42 -18.93
N ALA A 138 11.16 10.25 -18.48
CA ALA A 138 11.11 10.94 -17.19
C ALA A 138 9.87 11.85 -17.03
N ALA A 139 9.42 12.50 -18.10
CA ALA A 139 8.21 13.32 -18.07
C ALA A 139 6.95 12.52 -17.70
N LEU A 140 6.78 11.32 -18.29
CA LEU A 140 5.63 10.44 -17.99
C LEU A 140 5.76 9.80 -16.60
N GLN A 141 6.98 9.46 -16.20
CA GLN A 141 7.29 8.98 -14.85
C GLN A 141 6.88 10.00 -13.78
N LEU A 142 7.32 11.25 -13.95
CA LEU A 142 6.95 12.35 -13.05
C LEU A 142 5.45 12.63 -13.08
N GLN A 143 4.82 12.59 -14.26
CA GLN A 143 3.37 12.77 -14.38
C GLN A 143 2.62 11.72 -13.57
N ARG A 144 3.03 10.45 -13.62
CA ARG A 144 2.40 9.38 -12.84
C ARG A 144 2.56 9.60 -11.34
N GLU A 145 3.75 9.98 -10.87
CA GLU A 145 4.00 10.26 -9.45
C GLU A 145 3.18 11.46 -8.95
N ARG A 146 3.07 12.53 -9.76
CA ARG A 146 2.18 13.67 -9.45
C ARG A 146 0.71 13.25 -9.38
N GLN A 147 0.27 12.39 -10.29
CA GLN A 147 -1.10 11.87 -10.29
C GLN A 147 -1.36 11.00 -9.06
N TRP A 148 -0.41 10.13 -8.70
CA TRP A 148 -0.50 9.31 -7.51
C TRP A 148 -0.55 10.14 -6.23
N PHE A 149 0.32 11.13 -6.10
CA PHE A 149 0.31 12.07 -4.97
C PHE A 149 -1.07 12.75 -4.82
N LYS A 150 -1.67 13.20 -5.93
CA LYS A 150 -3.02 13.79 -5.94
C LYS A 150 -4.13 12.80 -5.58
N GLU A 151 -4.04 11.56 -6.03
CA GLU A 151 -5.00 10.50 -5.67
C GLU A 151 -4.98 10.26 -4.15
N VAL A 152 -3.79 10.19 -3.55
CA VAL A 152 -3.62 10.03 -2.10
C VAL A 152 -4.09 11.28 -1.35
N GLU A 153 -3.74 12.48 -1.84
CA GLU A 153 -4.19 13.77 -1.30
C GLU A 153 -5.72 13.83 -1.21
N SER A 154 -6.44 13.37 -2.24
CA SER A 154 -7.90 13.38 -2.25
C SER A 154 -8.56 12.53 -1.15
N CYS A 155 -7.80 11.65 -0.50
CA CYS A 155 -8.30 10.77 0.56
C CYS A 155 -8.11 11.35 1.97
N LEU A 156 -7.34 12.43 2.13
CA LEU A 156 -6.86 12.92 3.42
C LEU A 156 -7.51 14.24 3.81
N GLU A 157 -7.39 14.60 5.09
CA GLU A 157 -7.88 15.88 5.60
C GLU A 157 -6.97 17.03 5.11
N PRO A 158 -7.52 18.23 4.86
CA PRO A 158 -6.73 19.37 4.35
C PRO A 158 -5.49 19.68 5.20
N ASP A 159 -5.59 19.54 6.52
CA ASP A 159 -4.48 19.81 7.44
C ASP A 159 -3.26 18.93 7.17
N SER A 160 -3.44 17.73 6.63
CA SER A 160 -2.34 16.82 6.26
C SER A 160 -1.40 17.39 5.19
N LEU A 161 -1.81 18.45 4.47
CA LEU A 161 -1.00 19.09 3.44
C LEU A 161 0.10 20.00 3.99
N GLU A 162 -0.07 20.49 5.22
CA GLU A 162 0.81 21.50 5.83
C GLU A 162 1.55 20.98 7.07
N GLU A 163 1.27 19.74 7.48
CA GLU A 163 2.00 19.09 8.57
C GLU A 163 3.49 18.94 8.28
N ILE A 164 4.31 19.08 9.31
CA ILE A 164 5.77 19.01 9.21
C ILE A 164 6.25 17.67 9.77
N ASN A 165 6.98 16.89 8.95
CA ASN A 165 7.59 15.64 9.44
C ASN A 165 8.86 15.89 10.26
N HIS A 166 9.32 14.86 10.99
CA HIS A 166 10.58 14.96 11.73
C HIS A 166 11.83 14.90 10.84
N THR A 167 11.80 14.11 9.76
CA THR A 167 12.97 13.81 8.93
C THR A 167 13.41 14.98 8.07
N ASP A 168 12.48 15.60 7.34
CA ASP A 168 12.78 16.67 6.39
C ASP A 168 12.49 18.06 6.98
N GLN A 169 11.78 18.12 8.11
CA GLN A 169 11.30 19.37 8.72
C GLN A 169 10.53 20.22 7.70
N ALA A 170 9.73 19.55 6.87
CA ALA A 170 9.07 20.16 5.73
C ALA A 170 7.69 19.54 5.47
N PRO A 171 6.77 20.27 4.81
CA PRO A 171 5.48 19.73 4.43
C PRO A 171 5.58 18.74 3.26
N PRO A 172 4.55 17.90 3.03
CA PRO A 172 4.60 16.83 2.03
C PRO A 172 4.92 17.29 0.61
N ARG A 173 4.45 18.47 0.18
CA ARG A 173 4.74 19.01 -1.16
C ARG A 173 6.22 19.36 -1.33
N THR A 174 6.84 19.88 -0.27
CA THR A 174 8.28 20.17 -0.26
C THR A 174 9.10 18.89 -0.30
N VAL A 175 8.69 17.88 0.48
CA VAL A 175 9.28 16.53 0.43
C VAL A 175 9.15 15.94 -0.98
N PHE A 176 7.98 16.00 -1.60
CA PHE A 176 7.77 15.52 -2.98
C PHE A 176 8.77 16.16 -3.95
N THR A 177 8.88 17.49 -3.95
CA THR A 177 9.81 18.21 -4.83
C THR A 177 11.26 17.81 -4.58
N LYS A 178 11.67 17.70 -3.32
CA LYS A 178 13.02 17.28 -2.92
C LYS A 178 13.37 15.90 -3.48
N TYR A 179 12.49 14.92 -3.31
CA TYR A 179 12.77 13.54 -3.70
C TYR A 179 12.55 13.25 -5.20
N HIS A 180 11.89 14.14 -5.95
CA HIS A 180 11.66 13.99 -7.39
C HIS A 180 12.48 14.97 -8.25
N THR A 181 13.47 15.66 -7.67
CA THR A 181 14.23 16.73 -8.36
C THR A 181 14.90 16.25 -9.65
N GLU A 182 15.55 15.08 -9.65
CA GLU A 182 16.21 14.57 -10.86
C GLU A 182 15.19 14.21 -11.96
N LEU A 183 14.07 13.59 -11.57
CA LEU A 183 12.98 13.25 -12.48
C LEU A 183 12.36 14.51 -13.12
N MET A 184 12.29 15.62 -12.38
CA MET A 184 11.88 16.93 -12.91
C MET A 184 12.87 17.46 -13.94
N LYS A 185 14.17 17.47 -13.63
CA LYS A 185 15.21 17.92 -14.55
C LYS A 185 15.26 17.10 -15.84
N GLU A 186 15.04 15.80 -15.74
CA GLU A 186 15.03 14.91 -16.91
C GLU A 186 13.73 15.02 -17.72
N GLY A 187 12.60 15.32 -17.07
CA GLY A 187 11.30 15.47 -17.74
C GLY A 187 11.12 16.80 -18.48
N GLU A 188 11.96 17.80 -18.19
CA GLU A 188 11.97 19.12 -18.85
C GLU A 188 12.89 19.19 -20.09
N LYS A 189 13.63 18.12 -20.38
CA LYS A 189 14.50 17.97 -21.56
C LYS A 189 13.71 17.40 -22.75
#